data_AF-A0A7V7D819-F1
#
_entry.id   AF-A0A7V7D819-F1
#
_cell.length_a   1.000
_cell.length_b   1.000
_cell.length_c   1.000
_cell.angle_alpha   90.00
_cell.angle_beta   90.00
_cell.angle_gamma   90.00
#
_symmetry.space_group_name_H-M   'P 1'
#
loop_
_entity.id
_entity.type
_entity.pdbx_description
1 polymer ?
#
loop_
_entity_poly.entity_id
_entity_poly.type
_entity_poly.pdbx_seq_one_letter_code
_entity_poly.pdbx_strand_id
1 'polypeptide(L)'
;MMVNKKLRKENVTLKVLAAVIALVVLLVVPGLAAVEYLTLDERPAVGGEWGYRPAEGAVSAVNPPSFSWRPQKGMTWEIECARDPKFRKVEYRAEDLKFNVHCPPRVFKPGTYRWRYRGKDEKGRYTNWSRVRTFTITRDAAAMPLPVREELLSRIPKTHPRLFLRPEKLGQLRKLARGQMKAQYDRLVRECERLLANPPATKEPPKYPKGMVRGSEEWRKVWWGNRTYTIKALNGAATLAFTRLLGGQKKYGLEAKRILLECAKWEPKGSTGYRYNDEAGMPYAYYFSRAYTFVNDLLSEKEKQICREVMQVRGDEMYRHLCPRHLWRPYSSHSNRAWHFLGEVGISFLGEVEGAEDWVWFAMNVFYNVYPVW
;
A
#
# COMPACT_ATOMS: atom_id res chain seq x y z
N MET A 1 -47.92 51.99 71.04
CA MET A 1 -48.10 51.42 69.70
C MET A 1 -46.85 51.68 68.86
N MET A 2 -45.74 50.97 69.10
CA MET A 2 -44.46 51.30 68.45
C MET A 2 -43.43 50.15 68.52
N VAL A 3 -43.72 49.00 67.88
CA VAL A 3 -42.69 48.00 67.54
C VAL A 3 -43.16 47.29 66.26
N ASN A 4 -42.60 47.63 65.08
CA ASN A 4 -42.49 46.75 63.90
C ASN A 4 -42.07 47.49 62.61
N LYS A 5 -40.90 48.16 62.61
CA LYS A 5 -40.30 48.64 61.34
C LYS A 5 -38.84 48.21 61.10
N LYS A 6 -38.13 47.68 62.11
CA LYS A 6 -36.71 47.30 61.95
C LYS A 6 -36.49 45.90 61.34
N LEU A 7 -37.34 44.91 61.66
CA LEU A 7 -37.20 43.52 61.20
C LEU A 7 -37.51 43.25 59.71
N ARG A 8 -38.09 44.23 58.99
CA ARG A 8 -38.50 44.06 57.59
C ARG A 8 -37.40 44.44 56.58
N LYS A 9 -36.41 45.24 56.98
CA LYS A 9 -35.31 45.68 56.10
C LYS A 9 -34.19 44.64 55.98
N GLU A 10 -33.81 43.97 57.08
CA GLU A 10 -32.73 42.96 57.06
C GLU A 10 -33.07 41.73 56.21
N ASN A 11 -34.34 41.32 56.17
CA ASN A 11 -34.82 40.21 55.34
C ASN A 11 -34.82 40.51 53.83
N VAL A 12 -34.86 41.78 53.43
CA VAL A 12 -34.79 42.17 52.01
C VAL A 12 -33.33 42.16 51.55
N THR A 13 -32.41 42.64 52.38
CA THR A 13 -30.97 42.67 52.06
C THR A 13 -30.38 41.27 51.95
N LEU A 14 -30.80 40.32 52.81
CA LEU A 14 -30.36 38.92 52.72
C LEU A 14 -30.90 38.19 51.48
N LYS A 15 -32.15 38.49 51.06
CA LYS A 15 -32.75 37.90 49.86
C LYS A 15 -32.15 38.44 48.57
N VAL A 16 -31.78 39.72 48.54
CA VAL A 16 -31.08 40.32 47.39
C VAL A 16 -29.64 39.79 47.29
N LEU A 17 -28.94 39.62 48.42
CA LEU A 17 -27.59 39.04 48.42
C LEU A 17 -27.59 37.56 48.01
N ALA A 18 -28.58 36.77 48.44
CA ALA A 18 -28.75 35.39 48.01
C ALA A 18 -29.12 35.28 46.52
N ALA A 19 -29.93 36.21 45.99
CA ALA A 19 -30.26 36.26 44.57
C ALA A 19 -29.07 36.65 43.69
N VAL A 20 -28.21 37.57 44.15
CA VAL A 20 -26.98 37.97 43.43
C VAL A 20 -25.94 36.85 43.48
N ILE A 21 -25.79 36.13 44.59
CA ILE A 21 -24.89 34.97 44.68
C ILE A 21 -25.41 33.83 43.80
N ALA A 22 -26.72 33.56 43.75
CA ALA A 22 -27.30 32.58 42.85
C ALA A 22 -27.12 32.95 41.36
N LEU A 23 -27.19 34.25 41.02
CA LEU A 23 -26.99 34.73 39.65
C LEU A 23 -25.51 34.70 39.22
N VAL A 24 -24.58 34.93 40.16
CA VAL A 24 -23.13 34.84 39.89
C VAL A 24 -22.64 33.38 39.84
N VAL A 25 -23.22 32.47 40.62
CA VAL A 25 -22.93 31.03 40.54
C VAL A 25 -23.49 30.41 39.25
N LEU A 26 -24.55 30.98 38.66
CA LEU A 26 -25.07 30.58 37.35
C LEU A 26 -24.26 31.13 36.16
N LEU A 27 -23.37 32.10 36.37
CA LEU A 27 -22.56 32.72 35.30
C LEU A 27 -21.10 32.26 35.29
N VAL A 28 -20.69 31.38 36.21
CA VAL A 28 -19.34 30.77 36.25
C VAL A 28 -19.44 29.25 36.30
N VAL A 29 -20.32 28.67 35.48
CA VAL A 29 -20.03 27.32 34.96
C VAL A 29 -19.12 27.57 33.77
N PRO A 30 -17.80 27.30 33.85
CA PRO A 30 -17.03 27.21 32.62
C PRO A 30 -17.76 26.16 31.79
N GLY A 31 -18.29 26.56 30.64
CA GLY A 31 -18.87 25.63 29.70
C GLY A 31 -17.81 24.58 29.41
N LEU A 32 -17.91 23.43 30.08
CA LEU A 32 -17.41 22.18 29.57
C LEU A 32 -18.22 21.99 28.30
N ALA A 33 -17.80 22.64 27.23
CA ALA A 33 -18.17 22.26 25.89
C ALA A 33 -17.76 20.80 25.83
N ALA A 34 -18.74 19.90 26.01
CA ALA A 34 -18.54 18.50 25.76
C ALA A 34 -17.99 18.46 24.35
N VAL A 35 -16.72 18.08 24.22
CA VAL A 35 -16.10 17.92 22.91
C VAL A 35 -16.98 16.90 22.22
N GLU A 36 -17.75 17.37 21.23
CA GLU A 36 -18.68 16.52 20.50
C GLU A 36 -17.84 15.61 19.63
N TYR A 37 -17.51 14.44 20.18
CA TYR A 37 -16.74 13.44 19.48
C TYR A 37 -17.59 12.90 18.34
N LEU A 38 -16.98 12.78 17.17
CA LEU A 38 -17.57 12.01 16.10
C LEU A 38 -17.72 10.55 16.56
N THR A 39 -18.82 9.89 16.21
CA THR A 39 -19.00 8.48 16.55
C THR A 39 -18.06 7.62 15.72
N LEU A 40 -17.22 6.83 16.39
CA LEU A 40 -16.35 5.84 15.74
C LEU A 40 -17.14 4.59 15.34
N ASP A 41 -17.02 4.15 14.08
CA ASP A 41 -17.57 2.86 13.63
C ASP A 41 -16.68 1.70 14.09
N GLU A 42 -17.17 0.97 15.11
CA GLU A 42 -16.49 -0.20 15.69
C GLU A 42 -17.19 -1.53 15.41
N ARG A 43 -18.05 -1.61 14.37
CA ARG A 43 -18.76 -2.86 14.05
C ARG A 43 -17.78 -4.02 13.82
N PRO A 44 -18.14 -5.27 14.19
CA PRO A 44 -17.34 -6.45 13.87
C PRO A 44 -17.12 -6.59 12.37
N ALA A 45 -16.05 -7.27 11.96
CA ALA A 45 -15.82 -7.61 10.55
C ALA A 45 -16.93 -8.51 10.01
N VAL A 46 -17.31 -8.31 8.75
CA VAL A 46 -18.26 -9.15 8.01
C VAL A 46 -17.57 -9.89 6.86
N GLY A 47 -18.32 -10.69 6.09
CA GLY A 47 -17.79 -11.50 5.00
C GLY A 47 -16.81 -10.75 4.07
N GLY A 48 -15.59 -11.29 3.96
CA GLY A 48 -14.52 -10.71 3.16
C GLY A 48 -13.72 -9.60 3.85
N GLU A 49 -13.99 -9.26 5.11
CA GLU A 49 -13.19 -8.38 5.96
C GLU A 49 -12.40 -9.23 6.97
N TRP A 50 -11.15 -8.86 7.27
CA TRP A 50 -10.28 -9.68 8.12
C TRP A 50 -10.23 -9.27 9.60
N GLY A 51 -10.84 -8.13 9.96
CA GLY A 51 -11.07 -7.73 11.35
C GLY A 51 -9.92 -6.99 12.03
N TYR A 52 -10.15 -6.74 13.32
CA TYR A 52 -9.23 -6.03 14.20
C TYR A 52 -8.02 -6.89 14.53
N ARG A 53 -6.82 -6.33 14.36
CA ARG A 53 -5.57 -7.02 14.67
C ARG A 53 -4.62 -6.10 15.44
N PRO A 54 -3.87 -6.62 16.43
CA PRO A 54 -4.10 -7.90 17.10
C PRO A 54 -5.52 -7.99 17.70
N ALA A 55 -6.14 -9.16 17.58
CA ALA A 55 -7.43 -9.43 18.21
C ALA A 55 -7.31 -9.43 19.74
N GLU A 56 -8.44 -9.34 20.45
CA GLU A 56 -8.44 -9.46 21.91
C GLU A 56 -7.82 -10.79 22.35
N GLY A 57 -6.86 -10.73 23.26
CA GLY A 57 -6.15 -11.91 23.79
C GLY A 57 -5.12 -12.52 22.83
N ALA A 58 -4.86 -11.92 21.67
CA ALA A 58 -3.94 -12.48 20.69
C ALA A 58 -2.50 -12.54 21.23
N VAL A 59 -1.80 -13.62 20.88
CA VAL A 59 -0.35 -13.76 21.08
C VAL A 59 0.32 -13.54 19.73
N SER A 60 1.18 -12.53 19.64
CA SER A 60 1.86 -12.18 18.39
C SER A 60 3.20 -12.91 18.29
N ALA A 61 3.37 -13.66 17.19
CA ALA A 61 4.62 -14.33 16.83
C ALA A 61 5.63 -13.40 16.15
N VAL A 62 5.26 -12.14 15.88
CA VAL A 62 6.12 -11.11 15.28
C VAL A 62 6.16 -9.86 16.16
N ASN A 63 7.22 -9.09 16.05
CA ASN A 63 7.46 -7.90 16.86
C ASN A 63 8.01 -6.76 15.99
N PRO A 64 7.31 -5.62 15.90
CA PRO A 64 6.00 -5.35 16.50
C PRO A 64 4.88 -6.14 15.81
N PRO A 65 3.71 -6.29 16.45
CA PRO A 65 2.52 -6.74 15.75
C PRO A 65 2.09 -5.72 14.71
N SER A 66 1.42 -6.20 13.67
CA SER A 66 0.69 -5.37 12.72
C SER A 66 -0.71 -5.03 13.26
N PHE A 67 -1.03 -3.74 13.24
CA PHE A 67 -2.31 -3.22 13.67
C PHE A 67 -3.25 -3.04 12.49
N SER A 68 -4.52 -3.36 12.70
CA SER A 68 -5.59 -3.20 11.71
C SER A 68 -6.90 -2.90 12.42
N TRP A 69 -7.64 -1.94 11.90
CA TRP A 69 -8.94 -1.56 12.44
C TRP A 69 -9.92 -1.19 11.33
N ARG A 70 -11.22 -1.09 11.69
CA ARG A 70 -12.29 -0.77 10.76
C ARG A 70 -12.07 0.64 10.18
N PRO A 71 -12.00 0.79 8.84
CA PRO A 71 -11.89 2.10 8.21
C PRO A 71 -13.22 2.85 8.26
N GLN A 72 -13.13 4.18 8.33
CA GLN A 72 -14.22 5.14 8.21
C GLN A 72 -13.79 6.23 7.22
N LYS A 73 -14.68 6.59 6.29
CA LYS A 73 -14.36 7.52 5.20
C LYS A 73 -14.02 8.91 5.75
N GLY A 74 -13.03 9.57 5.15
CA GLY A 74 -12.64 10.95 5.49
C GLY A 74 -11.86 11.06 6.81
N MET A 75 -11.32 9.95 7.32
CA MET A 75 -10.56 9.93 8.57
C MET A 75 -9.07 9.69 8.32
N THR A 76 -8.26 10.43 9.06
CA THR A 76 -6.89 10.03 9.43
C THR A 76 -6.93 9.38 10.80
N TRP A 77 -5.88 8.64 11.17
CA TRP A 77 -5.92 7.82 12.38
C TRP A 77 -4.80 8.13 13.34
N GLU A 78 -5.13 7.91 14.60
CA GLU A 78 -4.19 7.87 15.69
C GLU A 78 -4.33 6.53 16.41
N ILE A 79 -3.22 5.94 16.79
CA ILE A 79 -3.14 4.70 17.56
C ILE A 79 -2.21 4.87 18.75
N GLU A 80 -2.63 4.31 19.88
CA GLU A 80 -1.81 4.19 21.09
C GLU A 80 -1.66 2.73 21.49
N CYS A 81 -0.48 2.41 21.99
CA CYS A 81 -0.18 1.16 22.67
C CYS A 81 0.44 1.45 24.04
N ALA A 82 -0.04 0.76 25.07
CA ALA A 82 0.39 0.94 26.45
C ALA A 82 0.39 -0.40 27.20
N ARG A 83 1.17 -0.49 28.28
CA ARG A 83 1.08 -1.61 29.24
C ARG A 83 0.04 -1.37 30.33
N ASP A 84 -0.32 -0.13 30.60
CA ASP A 84 -1.33 0.27 31.57
C ASP A 84 -2.73 0.31 30.92
N PRO A 85 -3.76 -0.34 31.50
CA PRO A 85 -5.15 -0.27 31.00
C PRO A 85 -5.73 1.15 30.94
N LYS A 86 -5.21 2.09 31.75
CA LYS A 86 -5.68 3.48 31.75
C LYS A 86 -4.90 4.38 30.80
N PHE A 87 -3.91 3.84 30.08
CA PHE A 87 -3.05 4.61 29.16
C PHE A 87 -2.38 5.83 29.83
N ARG A 88 -2.10 5.78 31.14
CA ARG A 88 -1.37 6.85 31.85
C ARG A 88 0.06 6.99 31.35
N LYS A 89 0.65 5.88 30.93
CA LYS A 89 1.93 5.82 30.23
C LYS A 89 1.75 5.11 28.89
N VAL A 90 1.75 5.90 27.83
CA VAL A 90 1.73 5.41 26.45
C VAL A 90 3.14 4.95 26.06
N GLU A 91 3.28 3.68 25.69
CA GLU A 91 4.57 3.12 25.23
C GLU A 91 4.83 3.42 23.76
N TYR A 92 3.78 3.55 22.97
CA TYR A 92 3.87 3.89 21.56
C TYR A 92 2.65 4.68 21.11
N ARG A 93 2.88 5.72 20.31
CA ARG A 93 1.87 6.54 19.69
C ARG A 93 2.25 6.76 18.23
N ALA A 94 1.26 6.72 17.35
CA ALA A 94 1.40 7.21 15.99
C ALA A 94 0.15 7.99 15.59
N GLU A 95 0.34 9.11 14.92
CA GLU A 95 -0.67 10.09 14.54
C GLU A 95 -0.66 10.30 13.03
N ASP A 96 -1.69 10.98 12.50
CA ASP A 96 -1.84 11.34 11.09
C ASP A 96 -1.72 10.17 10.10
N LEU A 97 -2.00 8.96 10.56
CA LEU A 97 -1.95 7.75 9.76
C LEU A 97 -3.04 7.82 8.68
N LYS A 98 -2.64 7.69 7.42
CA LYS A 98 -3.58 7.73 6.28
C LYS A 98 -4.32 6.40 6.09
N PHE A 99 -3.72 5.30 6.52
CA PHE A 99 -4.30 3.97 6.40
C PHE A 99 -4.90 3.48 7.71
N ASN A 100 -5.86 2.56 7.60
CA ASN A 100 -6.48 1.87 8.73
C ASN A 100 -5.65 0.66 9.23
N VAL A 101 -4.35 0.65 8.89
CA VAL A 101 -3.38 -0.34 9.33
C VAL A 101 -2.10 0.37 9.75
N HIS A 102 -1.31 -0.27 10.60
CA HIS A 102 -0.03 0.27 11.04
C HIS A 102 0.91 -0.81 11.57
N CYS A 103 2.16 -0.79 11.11
CA CYS A 103 3.22 -1.60 11.68
C CYS A 103 4.28 -0.64 12.24
N PRO A 104 4.53 -0.64 13.57
CA PRO A 104 5.52 0.26 14.16
C PRO A 104 6.93 0.10 13.55
N PRO A 105 7.72 1.18 13.46
CA PRO A 105 9.08 1.12 12.92
C PRO A 105 10.12 0.63 13.94
N ARG A 106 9.67 0.11 15.08
CA ARG A 106 10.53 -0.41 16.15
C ARG A 106 9.90 -1.59 16.86
N VAL A 107 10.76 -2.44 17.40
CA VAL A 107 10.37 -3.56 18.26
C VAL A 107 9.96 -3.07 19.64
N PHE A 108 9.09 -3.84 20.30
CA PHE A 108 8.69 -3.65 21.69
C PHE A 108 9.37 -4.68 22.60
N LYS A 109 9.49 -4.40 23.90
CA LYS A 109 9.90 -5.44 24.86
C LYS A 109 8.82 -6.52 24.96
N PRO A 110 9.15 -7.81 25.19
CA PRO A 110 8.16 -8.85 25.41
C PRO A 110 7.16 -8.53 26.54
N GLY A 111 5.98 -9.14 26.48
CA GLY A 111 4.92 -9.05 27.49
C GLY A 111 3.60 -8.53 26.95
N THR A 112 2.68 -8.24 27.87
CA THR A 112 1.30 -7.85 27.55
C THR A 112 1.17 -6.35 27.32
N TYR A 113 0.43 -6.01 26.27
CA TYR A 113 0.12 -4.66 25.83
C TYR A 113 -1.38 -4.52 25.57
N ARG A 114 -1.81 -3.27 25.56
CA ARG A 114 -3.16 -2.83 25.21
C ARG A 114 -3.06 -1.78 24.13
N TRP A 115 -4.02 -1.75 23.22
CA TRP A 115 -4.07 -0.75 22.16
C TRP A 115 -5.48 -0.21 21.96
N ARG A 116 -5.54 1.04 21.49
CA ARG A 116 -6.75 1.75 21.10
C ARG A 116 -6.44 2.69 19.95
N TYR A 117 -7.45 3.03 19.17
CA TYR A 117 -7.31 3.95 18.04
C TYR A 117 -8.48 4.96 18.01
N ARG A 118 -8.31 6.06 17.27
CA ARG A 118 -9.37 7.03 16.99
C ARG A 118 -9.18 7.65 15.61
N GLY A 119 -10.27 8.14 15.03
CA GLY A 119 -10.26 8.91 13.78
C GLY A 119 -10.14 10.41 14.03
N LYS A 120 -9.58 11.13 13.07
CA LYS A 120 -9.58 12.59 12.97
C LYS A 120 -10.07 12.99 11.58
N ASP A 121 -11.12 13.79 11.52
CA ASP A 121 -11.68 14.29 10.26
C ASP A 121 -10.87 15.47 9.67
N GLU A 122 -11.23 15.91 8.47
CA GLU A 122 -10.58 17.04 7.78
C GLU A 122 -10.69 18.38 8.53
N LYS A 123 -11.65 18.51 9.46
CA LYS A 123 -11.83 19.70 10.32
C LYS A 123 -11.02 19.60 11.62
N GLY A 124 -10.24 18.55 11.80
CA GLY A 124 -9.45 18.29 13.01
C GLY A 124 -10.28 17.77 14.19
N ARG A 125 -11.54 17.37 13.98
CA ARG A 125 -12.39 16.80 15.03
C ARG A 125 -12.08 15.32 15.20
N TYR A 126 -11.93 14.90 16.45
CA TYR A 126 -11.65 13.51 16.79
C TYR A 126 -12.92 12.70 16.99
N THR A 127 -12.85 11.41 16.68
CA THR A 127 -13.82 10.45 17.20
C THR A 127 -13.55 10.15 18.67
N ASN A 128 -14.48 9.48 19.34
CA ASN A 128 -14.17 8.82 20.60
C ASN A 128 -13.05 7.77 20.38
N TRP A 129 -12.30 7.47 21.43
CA TRP A 129 -11.38 6.33 21.40
C TRP A 129 -12.14 5.03 21.22
N SER A 130 -11.54 4.09 20.49
CA SER A 130 -12.05 2.73 20.36
C SER A 130 -12.08 2.01 21.70
N ARG A 131 -12.81 0.89 21.76
CA ARG A 131 -12.61 -0.10 22.82
C ARG A 131 -11.13 -0.52 22.87
N VAL A 132 -10.65 -0.75 24.07
CA VAL A 132 -9.28 -1.21 24.31
C VAL A 132 -9.19 -2.69 23.97
N ARG A 133 -8.12 -3.08 23.24
CA ARG A 133 -7.83 -4.48 22.94
C ARG A 133 -6.48 -4.91 23.53
N THR A 134 -6.39 -6.12 24.06
CA THR A 134 -5.19 -6.67 24.71
C THR A 134 -4.48 -7.68 23.81
N PHE A 135 -3.16 -7.68 23.79
CA PHE A 135 -2.33 -8.69 23.13
C PHE A 135 -1.03 -8.94 23.90
N THR A 136 -0.34 -10.03 23.58
CA THR A 136 0.96 -10.37 24.18
C THR A 136 2.03 -10.59 23.10
N ILE A 137 3.23 -10.06 23.34
CA ILE A 137 4.42 -10.33 22.52
C ILE A 137 5.28 -11.34 23.28
N THR A 138 5.60 -12.47 22.65
CA THR A 138 6.45 -13.51 23.25
C THR A 138 7.92 -13.11 23.21
N ARG A 139 8.78 -13.83 23.96
CA ARG A 139 10.23 -13.55 24.00
C ARG A 139 10.93 -13.92 22.69
N ASP A 140 10.39 -14.90 21.97
CA ASP A 140 10.87 -15.47 20.71
C ASP A 140 10.19 -14.85 19.47
N ALA A 141 9.35 -13.83 19.64
CA ALA A 141 8.67 -13.16 18.53
C ALA A 141 9.69 -12.59 17.52
N ALA A 142 9.51 -12.90 16.24
CA ALA A 142 10.43 -12.48 15.18
C ALA A 142 10.40 -10.96 14.96
N ALA A 143 11.57 -10.32 14.94
CA ALA A 143 11.66 -8.89 14.72
C ALA A 143 11.36 -8.52 13.26
N MET A 144 10.27 -7.80 13.02
CA MET A 144 9.80 -7.41 11.68
C MET A 144 9.18 -6.00 11.63
N PRO A 145 9.90 -4.94 12.07
CA PRO A 145 9.40 -3.57 11.99
C PRO A 145 9.29 -3.10 10.53
N LEU A 146 8.24 -2.34 10.22
CA LEU A 146 8.14 -1.62 8.94
C LEU A 146 8.92 -0.30 9.07
N PRO A 147 10.02 -0.10 8.32
CA PRO A 147 10.72 1.18 8.32
C PRO A 147 9.79 2.33 7.97
N VAL A 148 10.08 3.53 8.49
CA VAL A 148 9.34 4.74 8.11
C VAL A 148 9.43 4.98 6.61
N ARG A 149 8.42 5.67 6.05
CA ARG A 149 8.23 5.82 4.60
C ARG A 149 9.50 6.32 3.91
N GLU A 150 10.12 7.38 4.44
CA GLU A 150 11.29 8.03 3.85
C GLU A 150 12.49 7.08 3.83
N GLU A 151 12.73 6.37 4.93
CA GLU A 151 13.80 5.38 5.03
C GLU A 151 13.58 4.25 4.02
N LEU A 152 12.36 3.71 3.96
CA LEU A 152 12.02 2.62 3.05
C LEU A 152 12.25 2.99 1.59
N LEU A 153 11.76 4.16 1.17
CA LEU A 153 11.91 4.66 -0.20
C LEU A 153 13.38 4.95 -0.52
N SER A 154 14.15 5.49 0.43
CA SER A 154 15.58 5.78 0.25
C SER A 154 16.45 4.55 -0.04
N ARG A 155 15.98 3.35 0.34
CA ARG A 155 16.69 2.08 0.08
C ARG A 155 16.62 1.64 -1.38
N ILE A 156 15.69 2.20 -2.17
CA ILE A 156 15.55 1.91 -3.60
C ILE A 156 16.61 2.70 -4.39
N PRO A 157 17.44 2.05 -5.22
CA PRO A 157 18.49 2.74 -5.97
C PRO A 157 17.95 3.84 -6.90
N LYS A 158 18.68 4.97 -6.95
CA LYS A 158 18.36 6.09 -7.86
C LYS A 158 18.56 5.73 -9.33
N THR A 159 19.46 4.79 -9.63
CA THR A 159 19.74 4.33 -10.99
C THR A 159 19.15 2.95 -11.24
N HIS A 160 18.91 2.62 -12.51
CA HIS A 160 18.51 1.30 -12.92
C HIS A 160 19.69 0.32 -13.01
N PRO A 161 19.46 -1.00 -12.85
CA PRO A 161 18.17 -1.65 -12.61
C PRO A 161 17.69 -1.62 -11.15
N ARG A 162 16.37 -1.65 -10.93
CA ARG A 162 15.74 -1.57 -9.60
C ARG A 162 14.98 -2.84 -9.18
N LEU A 163 14.74 -3.79 -10.10
CA LEU A 163 14.05 -5.05 -9.83
C LEU A 163 15.01 -6.25 -9.86
N PHE A 164 14.82 -7.18 -8.91
CA PHE A 164 15.61 -8.41 -8.66
C PHE A 164 17.09 -8.22 -8.32
N LEU A 165 17.74 -7.18 -8.81
CA LEU A 165 19.13 -6.86 -8.55
C LEU A 165 19.33 -5.37 -8.34
N ARG A 166 20.43 -5.04 -7.67
CA ARG A 166 20.88 -3.68 -7.44
C ARG A 166 21.95 -3.30 -8.47
N PRO A 167 22.03 -2.03 -8.93
CA PRO A 167 23.01 -1.62 -9.94
C PRO A 167 24.45 -1.93 -9.54
N GLU A 168 24.80 -1.71 -8.27
CA GLU A 168 26.13 -1.94 -7.71
C GLU A 168 26.56 -3.42 -7.72
N LYS A 169 25.62 -4.36 -7.88
CA LYS A 169 25.91 -5.81 -7.93
C LYS A 169 26.10 -6.34 -9.35
N LEU A 170 25.87 -5.53 -10.39
CA LEU A 170 25.99 -5.97 -11.79
C LEU A 170 27.38 -6.52 -12.14
N GLY A 171 28.46 -5.90 -11.65
CA GLY A 171 29.82 -6.39 -11.88
C GLY A 171 30.05 -7.81 -11.34
N GLN A 172 29.57 -8.08 -10.13
CA GLN A 172 29.62 -9.41 -9.52
C GLN A 172 28.77 -10.42 -10.30
N LEU A 173 27.55 -10.06 -10.69
CA LEU A 173 26.66 -10.95 -11.46
C LEU A 173 27.27 -11.32 -12.82
N ARG A 174 27.93 -10.37 -13.51
CA ARG A 174 28.68 -10.65 -14.75
C ARG A 174 29.86 -11.59 -14.53
N LYS A 175 30.54 -11.50 -13.38
CA LYS A 175 31.61 -12.45 -13.01
C LYS A 175 31.04 -13.85 -12.78
N LEU A 176 29.91 -13.97 -12.08
CA LEU A 176 29.24 -15.25 -11.85
C LEU A 176 28.75 -15.88 -13.16
N ALA A 177 28.14 -15.08 -14.05
CA ALA A 177 27.66 -15.53 -15.36
C ALA A 177 28.78 -16.09 -16.26
N ARG A 178 30.02 -15.59 -16.11
CA ARG A 178 31.20 -16.13 -16.82
C ARG A 178 31.85 -17.33 -16.13
N GLY A 179 31.54 -17.56 -14.85
CA GLY A 179 32.16 -18.58 -14.01
C GLY A 179 31.15 -19.57 -13.46
N GLN A 180 30.95 -19.54 -12.14
CA GLN A 180 30.16 -20.55 -11.41
C GLN A 180 28.71 -20.71 -11.90
N MET A 181 28.12 -19.67 -12.50
CA MET A 181 26.75 -19.71 -13.03
C MET A 181 26.70 -19.74 -14.56
N LYS A 182 27.79 -20.15 -15.22
CA LYS A 182 27.87 -20.20 -16.69
C LYS A 182 26.77 -21.08 -17.30
N ALA A 183 26.47 -22.23 -16.71
CA ALA A 183 25.41 -23.11 -17.24
C ALA A 183 24.02 -22.46 -17.21
N GLN A 184 23.71 -21.70 -16.16
CA GLN A 184 22.48 -20.91 -16.02
C GLN A 184 22.44 -19.79 -17.05
N TYR A 185 23.56 -19.09 -17.22
CA TYR A 185 23.69 -18.03 -18.20
C TYR A 185 23.57 -18.55 -19.65
N ASP A 186 24.20 -19.67 -19.98
CA ASP A 186 24.10 -20.29 -21.30
C ASP A 186 22.66 -20.71 -21.64
N ARG A 187 21.84 -21.07 -20.64
CA ARG A 187 20.38 -21.30 -20.84
C ARG A 187 19.66 -20.02 -21.22
N LEU A 188 19.98 -18.90 -20.58
CA LEU A 188 19.43 -17.58 -20.93
C LEU A 188 19.85 -17.17 -22.35
N VAL A 189 21.10 -17.42 -22.74
CA VAL A 189 21.60 -17.16 -24.10
C VAL A 189 20.82 -17.98 -25.13
N ARG A 190 20.61 -19.29 -24.90
CA ARG A 190 19.79 -20.12 -25.80
C ARG A 190 18.36 -19.61 -25.95
N GLU A 191 17.77 -19.17 -24.84
CA GLU A 191 16.43 -18.57 -24.87
C GLU A 191 16.40 -17.25 -25.65
N CYS A 192 17.44 -16.41 -25.51
CA CYS A 192 17.57 -15.18 -26.28
C CYS A 192 17.72 -15.46 -27.78
N GLU A 193 18.54 -16.43 -28.17
CA GLU A 193 18.68 -16.80 -29.59
C GLU A 193 17.36 -17.35 -30.16
N ARG A 194 16.59 -18.12 -29.38
CA ARG A 194 15.24 -18.56 -29.77
C ARG A 194 14.28 -17.38 -29.97
N LEU A 195 14.31 -16.41 -29.07
CA LEU A 195 13.50 -15.20 -29.16
C LEU A 195 13.89 -14.33 -30.35
N LEU A 196 15.17 -14.24 -30.71
CA LEU A 196 15.60 -13.51 -31.90
C LEU A 196 15.23 -14.24 -33.20
N ALA A 197 15.31 -15.57 -33.22
CA ALA A 197 14.94 -16.36 -34.39
C ALA A 197 13.42 -16.31 -34.66
N ASN A 198 12.61 -16.17 -33.61
CA ASN A 198 11.16 -16.01 -33.73
C ASN A 198 10.65 -14.94 -32.74
N PRO A 199 10.81 -13.65 -33.08
CA PRO A 199 10.43 -12.55 -32.20
C PRO A 199 8.95 -12.61 -31.82
N PRO A 200 8.61 -12.36 -30.54
CA PRO A 200 7.21 -12.21 -30.14
C PRO A 200 6.51 -11.13 -30.98
N ALA A 201 5.27 -11.40 -31.36
CA ALA A 201 4.42 -10.40 -31.98
C ALA A 201 4.13 -9.27 -30.98
N THR A 202 4.11 -8.03 -31.47
CA THR A 202 3.95 -6.81 -30.65
C THR A 202 2.76 -5.95 -31.05
N LYS A 203 1.89 -6.45 -31.93
CA LYS A 203 0.61 -5.80 -32.23
C LYS A 203 -0.27 -5.88 -30.98
N GLU A 204 -1.03 -4.83 -30.68
CA GLU A 204 -1.94 -4.86 -29.54
C GLU A 204 -2.93 -6.05 -29.65
N PRO A 205 -3.11 -6.85 -28.59
CA PRO A 205 -4.08 -7.93 -28.57
C PRO A 205 -5.51 -7.44 -28.81
N PRO A 206 -6.42 -8.27 -29.36
CA PRO A 206 -7.79 -7.86 -29.62
C PRO A 206 -8.60 -7.63 -28.35
N LYS A 207 -9.59 -6.73 -28.42
CA LYS A 207 -10.66 -6.61 -27.43
C LYS A 207 -11.67 -7.75 -27.60
N TYR A 208 -12.49 -7.98 -26.57
CA TYR A 208 -13.65 -8.87 -26.68
C TYR A 208 -14.59 -8.36 -27.78
N PRO A 209 -15.01 -9.23 -28.71
CA PRO A 209 -16.09 -8.96 -29.66
C PRO A 209 -17.38 -8.49 -28.97
N LYS A 210 -18.15 -7.64 -29.66
CA LYS A 210 -19.46 -7.18 -29.18
C LYS A 210 -20.40 -8.38 -28.98
N GLY A 211 -21.11 -8.41 -27.86
CA GLY A 211 -22.06 -9.48 -27.54
C GLY A 211 -21.40 -10.77 -26.99
N MET A 212 -20.10 -10.78 -26.76
CA MET A 212 -19.41 -11.93 -26.19
C MET A 212 -19.93 -12.30 -24.79
N VAL A 213 -20.25 -13.58 -24.61
CA VAL A 213 -20.77 -14.12 -23.35
C VAL A 213 -19.61 -14.46 -22.41
N ARG A 214 -19.61 -13.86 -21.22
CA ARG A 214 -18.58 -14.10 -20.20
C ARG A 214 -18.59 -15.57 -19.77
N GLY A 215 -17.43 -16.21 -19.75
CA GLY A 215 -17.26 -17.62 -19.35
C GLY A 215 -17.38 -18.63 -20.49
N SER A 216 -17.81 -18.21 -21.69
CA SER A 216 -17.81 -19.05 -22.89
C SER A 216 -16.39 -19.47 -23.30
N GLU A 217 -16.29 -20.44 -24.20
CA GLU A 217 -14.99 -20.88 -24.71
C GLU A 217 -14.29 -19.77 -25.50
N GLU A 218 -15.03 -19.01 -26.31
CA GLU A 218 -14.55 -17.86 -27.08
C GLU A 218 -14.06 -16.75 -26.16
N TRP A 219 -14.78 -16.50 -25.05
CA TRP A 219 -14.33 -15.57 -24.03
C TRP A 219 -13.02 -16.03 -23.39
N ARG A 220 -12.90 -17.31 -23.04
CA ARG A 220 -11.66 -17.88 -22.47
C ARG A 220 -10.49 -17.78 -23.44
N LYS A 221 -10.73 -17.99 -24.74
CA LYS A 221 -9.72 -17.82 -25.80
C LYS A 221 -9.17 -16.39 -25.83
N VAL A 222 -10.01 -15.36 -25.74
CA VAL A 222 -9.53 -13.96 -25.70
C VAL A 222 -8.94 -13.62 -24.33
N TRP A 223 -9.60 -14.00 -23.24
CA TRP A 223 -9.17 -13.70 -21.87
C TRP A 223 -7.78 -14.28 -21.57
N TRP A 224 -7.61 -15.59 -21.75
CA TRP A 224 -6.35 -16.28 -21.51
C TRP A 224 -5.36 -16.10 -22.66
N GLY A 225 -5.83 -16.00 -23.89
CA GLY A 225 -4.98 -15.71 -25.06
C GLY A 225 -4.29 -14.36 -24.95
N ASN A 226 -4.99 -13.31 -24.52
CA ASN A 226 -4.37 -12.00 -24.29
C ASN A 226 -3.33 -12.06 -23.16
N ARG A 227 -3.57 -12.86 -22.12
CA ARG A 227 -2.58 -13.11 -21.06
C ARG A 227 -1.31 -13.74 -21.62
N THR A 228 -1.43 -14.87 -22.32
CA THR A 228 -0.27 -15.62 -22.83
C THR A 228 0.49 -14.80 -23.88
N TYR A 229 -0.23 -14.07 -24.74
CA TYR A 229 0.35 -13.14 -25.70
C TYR A 229 1.18 -12.05 -25.02
N THR A 230 0.60 -11.40 -24.00
CA THR A 230 1.26 -10.33 -23.23
C THR A 230 2.51 -10.86 -22.53
N ILE A 231 2.42 -12.03 -21.89
CA ILE A 231 3.57 -12.69 -21.25
C ILE A 231 4.65 -12.98 -22.29
N LYS A 232 4.32 -13.56 -23.44
CA LYS A 232 5.30 -13.91 -24.47
C LYS A 232 6.08 -12.67 -24.94
N ALA A 233 5.40 -11.56 -25.17
CA ALA A 233 6.04 -10.31 -25.59
C ALA A 233 6.92 -9.73 -24.47
N LEU A 234 6.33 -9.39 -23.32
CA LEU A 234 7.04 -8.60 -22.30
C LEU A 234 8.00 -9.43 -21.45
N ASN A 235 7.72 -10.71 -21.17
CA ASN A 235 8.71 -11.58 -20.54
C ASN A 235 9.86 -11.90 -21.50
N GLY A 236 9.57 -12.01 -22.81
CA GLY A 236 10.61 -12.12 -23.85
C GLY A 236 11.54 -10.91 -23.82
N ALA A 237 10.98 -9.69 -23.80
CA ALA A 237 11.75 -8.46 -23.66
C ALA A 237 12.57 -8.41 -22.36
N ALA A 238 11.96 -8.77 -21.21
CA ALA A 238 12.66 -8.80 -19.94
C ALA A 238 13.82 -9.81 -19.93
N THR A 239 13.63 -10.98 -20.54
CA THR A 239 14.66 -12.03 -20.65
C THR A 239 15.83 -11.58 -21.52
N LEU A 240 15.53 -11.02 -22.69
CA LEU A 240 16.53 -10.44 -23.60
C LEU A 240 17.34 -9.33 -22.91
N ALA A 241 16.66 -8.41 -22.23
CA ALA A 241 17.27 -7.29 -21.53
C ALA A 241 18.17 -7.75 -20.37
N PHE A 242 17.65 -8.64 -19.52
CA PHE A 242 18.38 -9.19 -18.39
C PHE A 242 19.64 -9.94 -18.83
N THR A 243 19.54 -10.76 -19.87
CA THR A 243 20.67 -11.52 -20.40
C THR A 243 21.74 -10.59 -20.95
N ARG A 244 21.36 -9.51 -21.65
CA ARG A 244 22.29 -8.46 -22.09
C ARG A 244 23.00 -7.79 -20.92
N LEU A 245 22.30 -7.48 -19.82
CA LEU A 245 22.92 -6.88 -18.63
C LEU A 245 24.02 -7.76 -18.02
N LEU A 246 23.87 -9.08 -18.09
CA LEU A 246 24.84 -10.06 -17.58
C LEU A 246 26.07 -10.26 -18.46
N GLY A 247 26.17 -9.56 -19.59
CA GLY A 247 27.27 -9.69 -20.56
C GLY A 247 26.84 -10.30 -21.89
N GLY A 248 25.53 -10.40 -22.15
CA GLY A 248 24.98 -10.86 -23.42
C GLY A 248 25.23 -9.89 -24.58
N GLN A 249 24.94 -10.37 -25.78
CA GLN A 249 25.17 -9.63 -27.01
C GLN A 249 24.31 -8.35 -27.08
N LYS A 250 24.83 -7.30 -27.71
CA LYS A 250 24.13 -6.02 -27.89
C LYS A 250 22.77 -6.18 -28.57
N LYS A 251 22.65 -7.12 -29.53
CA LYS A 251 21.41 -7.42 -30.27
C LYS A 251 20.24 -7.81 -29.35
N TYR A 252 20.49 -8.47 -28.22
CA TYR A 252 19.42 -8.82 -27.28
C TYR A 252 18.79 -7.57 -26.65
N GLY A 253 19.63 -6.61 -26.22
CA GLY A 253 19.16 -5.36 -25.64
C GLY A 253 18.39 -4.49 -26.65
N LEU A 254 18.81 -4.49 -27.92
CA LEU A 254 18.12 -3.76 -28.98
C LEU A 254 16.73 -4.34 -29.28
N GLU A 255 16.61 -5.67 -29.35
CA GLU A 255 15.31 -6.31 -29.56
C GLU A 255 14.39 -6.16 -28.34
N ALA A 256 14.93 -6.28 -27.12
CA ALA A 256 14.18 -6.00 -25.90
C ALA A 256 13.61 -4.57 -25.89
N LYS A 257 14.43 -3.59 -26.27
CA LYS A 257 14.04 -2.19 -26.42
C LYS A 257 12.94 -2.03 -27.47
N ARG A 258 13.07 -2.65 -28.63
CA ARG A 258 12.04 -2.62 -29.69
C ARG A 258 10.71 -3.15 -29.17
N ILE A 259 10.71 -4.34 -28.57
CA ILE A 259 9.48 -4.96 -28.03
C ILE A 259 8.85 -4.08 -26.96
N LEU A 260 9.65 -3.56 -26.01
CA LEU A 260 9.16 -2.68 -24.96
C LEU A 260 8.45 -1.44 -25.53
N LEU A 261 9.07 -0.76 -26.49
CA LEU A 261 8.51 0.45 -27.09
C LEU A 261 7.29 0.18 -27.97
N GLU A 262 7.23 -0.96 -28.65
CA GLU A 262 6.02 -1.37 -29.37
C GLU A 262 4.87 -1.69 -28.41
N CYS A 263 5.14 -2.40 -27.32
CA CYS A 263 4.13 -2.66 -26.28
C CYS A 263 3.71 -1.39 -25.54
N ALA A 264 4.57 -0.38 -25.43
CA ALA A 264 4.24 0.90 -24.82
C ALA A 264 3.16 1.69 -25.59
N LYS A 265 2.98 1.38 -26.89
CA LYS A 265 1.94 1.97 -27.74
C LYS A 265 0.55 1.34 -27.52
N TRP A 266 0.46 0.22 -26.81
CA TRP A 266 -0.82 -0.44 -26.55
C TRP A 266 -1.68 0.44 -25.65
N GLU A 267 -2.97 0.56 -25.98
CA GLU A 267 -3.91 1.39 -25.21
C GLU A 267 -3.89 0.97 -23.72
N PRO A 268 -3.51 1.86 -22.78
CA PRO A 268 -3.29 1.49 -21.38
C PRO A 268 -4.53 0.93 -20.69
N LYS A 269 -5.73 1.38 -21.12
CA LYS A 269 -7.03 0.86 -20.64
C LYS A 269 -7.70 -0.08 -21.67
N GLY A 270 -6.91 -0.58 -22.62
CA GLY A 270 -7.32 -1.41 -23.75
C GLY A 270 -7.49 -2.88 -23.39
N SER A 271 -7.21 -3.75 -24.37
CA SER A 271 -7.39 -5.22 -24.23
C SER A 271 -6.53 -5.86 -23.13
N THR A 272 -5.46 -5.16 -22.74
CA THR A 272 -4.50 -5.53 -21.69
C THR A 272 -4.56 -4.58 -20.48
N GLY A 273 -5.61 -3.75 -20.36
CA GLY A 273 -5.83 -2.92 -19.18
C GLY A 273 -6.20 -3.77 -17.96
N TYR A 274 -5.76 -3.38 -16.77
CA TYR A 274 -5.99 -4.14 -15.54
C TYR A 274 -7.47 -4.28 -15.21
N ARG A 275 -8.29 -3.24 -15.45
CA ARG A 275 -9.74 -3.32 -15.23
C ARG A 275 -10.49 -4.04 -16.34
N TYR A 276 -9.91 -4.16 -17.53
CA TYR A 276 -10.52 -4.80 -18.68
C TYR A 276 -10.29 -6.32 -18.68
N ASN A 277 -9.03 -6.72 -18.52
CA ASN A 277 -8.58 -8.10 -18.40
C ASN A 277 -7.37 -8.13 -17.46
N ASP A 278 -7.61 -8.29 -16.16
CA ASP A 278 -6.56 -8.31 -15.13
C ASP A 278 -5.54 -9.42 -15.32
N GLU A 279 -5.95 -10.57 -15.88
CA GLU A 279 -5.04 -11.66 -16.24
C GLU A 279 -4.03 -11.28 -17.33
N ALA A 280 -4.35 -10.33 -18.19
CA ALA A 280 -3.39 -9.74 -19.13
C ALA A 280 -2.71 -8.47 -18.57
N GLY A 281 -3.45 -7.65 -17.81
CA GLY A 281 -2.93 -6.40 -17.26
C GLY A 281 -1.89 -6.58 -16.16
N MET A 282 -2.02 -7.61 -15.31
CA MET A 282 -0.99 -7.94 -14.32
C MET A 282 0.36 -8.26 -14.99
N PRO A 283 0.48 -9.26 -15.88
CA PRO A 283 1.74 -9.53 -16.58
C PRO A 283 2.22 -8.38 -17.44
N TYR A 284 1.32 -7.57 -18.02
CA TYR A 284 1.75 -6.33 -18.65
C TYR A 284 2.53 -5.49 -17.66
N ALA A 285 1.94 -5.15 -16.52
CA ALA A 285 2.52 -4.23 -15.55
C ALA A 285 3.88 -4.69 -15.03
N TYR A 286 4.00 -5.93 -14.53
CA TYR A 286 5.26 -6.38 -13.92
C TYR A 286 6.33 -6.76 -14.95
N TYR A 287 6.00 -7.36 -16.10
CA TYR A 287 7.02 -7.65 -17.11
C TYR A 287 7.46 -6.40 -17.88
N PHE A 288 6.57 -5.44 -18.14
CA PHE A 288 6.96 -4.15 -18.70
C PHE A 288 7.94 -3.44 -17.76
N SER A 289 7.64 -3.40 -16.46
CA SER A 289 8.51 -2.79 -15.45
C SER A 289 9.90 -3.45 -15.39
N ARG A 290 9.95 -4.79 -15.42
CA ARG A 290 11.20 -5.57 -15.50
C ARG A 290 11.98 -5.27 -16.78
N ALA A 291 11.34 -5.30 -17.94
CA ALA A 291 11.98 -4.99 -19.20
C ALA A 291 12.52 -3.55 -19.21
N TYR A 292 11.69 -2.56 -18.85
CA TYR A 292 12.04 -1.15 -18.73
C TYR A 292 13.27 -0.94 -17.87
N THR A 293 13.27 -1.50 -16.65
CA THR A 293 14.40 -1.31 -15.75
C THR A 293 15.67 -2.00 -16.25
N PHE A 294 15.58 -3.02 -17.09
CA PHE A 294 16.75 -3.73 -17.62
C PHE A 294 17.31 -3.14 -18.91
N VAL A 295 16.50 -2.45 -19.71
CA VAL A 295 16.96 -1.73 -20.92
C VAL A 295 17.17 -0.24 -20.70
N ASN A 296 17.01 0.27 -19.47
CA ASN A 296 16.96 1.71 -19.20
C ASN A 296 18.18 2.48 -19.74
N ASP A 297 19.37 1.88 -19.70
CA ASP A 297 20.61 2.48 -20.23
C ASP A 297 20.67 2.58 -21.77
N LEU A 298 19.77 1.88 -22.47
CA LEU A 298 19.63 1.92 -23.94
C LEU A 298 18.52 2.86 -24.41
N LEU A 299 17.68 3.37 -23.49
CA LEU A 299 16.58 4.28 -23.81
C LEU A 299 17.09 5.73 -23.79
N SER A 300 16.73 6.48 -24.83
CA SER A 300 16.77 7.95 -24.78
C SER A 300 15.72 8.49 -23.81
N GLU A 301 15.85 9.73 -23.37
CA GLU A 301 14.84 10.35 -22.48
C GLU A 301 13.45 10.40 -23.13
N LYS A 302 13.36 10.63 -24.44
CA LYS A 302 12.07 10.57 -25.17
C LYS A 302 11.44 9.18 -25.10
N GLU A 303 12.24 8.13 -25.25
CA GLU A 303 11.75 6.75 -25.15
C GLU A 303 11.38 6.38 -23.70
N LYS A 304 12.13 6.86 -22.71
CA LYS A 304 11.76 6.72 -21.29
C LYS A 304 10.44 7.42 -21.00
N GLN A 305 10.22 8.60 -21.58
CA GLN A 305 8.98 9.35 -21.40
C GLN A 305 7.76 8.58 -21.93
N ILE A 306 7.86 7.94 -23.10
CA ILE A 306 6.80 7.05 -23.63
C ILE A 306 6.48 5.93 -22.63
N CYS A 307 7.49 5.29 -22.04
CA CYS A 307 7.29 4.26 -21.04
C CYS A 307 6.66 4.79 -19.73
N ARG A 308 7.06 5.99 -19.29
CA ARG A 308 6.52 6.65 -18.09
C ARG A 308 5.04 6.98 -18.28
N GLU A 309 4.63 7.51 -19.43
CA GLU A 309 3.24 7.88 -19.72
C GLU A 309 2.29 6.68 -19.66
N VAL A 310 2.63 5.58 -20.33
CA VAL A 310 1.78 4.37 -20.31
C VAL A 310 1.73 3.74 -18.92
N MET A 311 2.84 3.77 -18.17
CA MET A 311 2.92 3.16 -16.84
C MET A 311 2.30 4.02 -15.74
N GLN A 312 2.24 5.35 -15.90
CA GLN A 312 1.45 6.23 -15.05
C GLN A 312 -0.02 5.79 -15.06
N VAL A 313 -0.62 5.69 -16.25
CA VAL A 313 -2.04 5.35 -16.41
C VAL A 313 -2.35 3.97 -15.82
N ARG A 314 -1.47 2.99 -16.07
CA ARG A 314 -1.64 1.62 -15.59
C ARG A 314 -1.43 1.49 -14.08
N GLY A 315 -0.40 2.16 -13.54
CA GLY A 315 -0.15 2.24 -12.09
C GLY A 315 -1.31 2.88 -11.34
N ASP A 316 -1.83 4.00 -11.84
CA ASP A 316 -2.99 4.68 -11.26
C ASP A 316 -4.26 3.84 -11.29
N GLU A 317 -4.48 3.09 -12.37
CA GLU A 317 -5.62 2.18 -12.48
C GLU A 317 -5.55 1.05 -11.44
N MET A 318 -4.36 0.44 -11.27
CA MET A 318 -4.15 -0.57 -10.23
C MET A 318 -4.29 0.02 -8.83
N TYR A 319 -3.65 1.15 -8.56
CA TYR A 319 -3.68 1.80 -7.25
C TYR A 319 -5.09 2.19 -6.83
N ARG A 320 -5.86 2.84 -7.70
CA ARG A 320 -7.27 3.21 -7.41
C ARG A 320 -8.17 2.00 -7.17
N HIS A 321 -7.85 0.84 -7.75
CA HIS A 321 -8.61 -0.38 -7.51
C HIS A 321 -8.26 -1.05 -6.18
N LEU A 322 -6.98 -1.04 -5.81
CA LEU A 322 -6.45 -1.80 -4.69
C LEU A 322 -6.44 -0.98 -3.39
N CYS A 323 -6.01 0.27 -3.45
CA CYS A 323 -5.83 1.14 -2.29
C CYS A 323 -7.10 1.98 -2.02
N PRO A 324 -7.54 2.13 -0.76
CA PRO A 324 -7.08 1.43 0.44
C PRO A 324 -7.80 0.10 0.68
N ARG A 325 -8.72 -0.31 -0.22
CA ARG A 325 -9.64 -1.45 -0.03
C ARG A 325 -8.95 -2.74 0.44
N HIS A 326 -7.82 -3.10 -0.17
CA HIS A 326 -7.11 -4.34 0.11
C HIS A 326 -6.59 -4.41 1.56
N LEU A 327 -6.42 -3.26 2.24
CA LEU A 327 -5.96 -3.19 3.64
C LEU A 327 -7.00 -3.67 4.66
N TRP A 328 -8.27 -3.75 4.25
CA TRP A 328 -9.37 -4.22 5.10
C TRP A 328 -10.10 -5.44 4.55
N ARG A 329 -10.14 -5.58 3.21
CA ARG A 329 -10.82 -6.68 2.51
C ARG A 329 -9.85 -7.51 1.65
N PRO A 330 -8.95 -8.28 2.26
CA PRO A 330 -7.78 -8.82 1.56
C PRO A 330 -8.02 -10.16 0.84
N TYR A 331 -9.21 -10.75 0.95
CA TYR A 331 -9.46 -12.11 0.46
C TYR A 331 -9.73 -12.23 -1.06
N SER A 332 -9.63 -11.15 -1.84
CA SER A 332 -9.72 -11.25 -3.30
C SER A 332 -8.43 -11.84 -3.86
N SER A 333 -8.51 -13.04 -4.45
CA SER A 333 -7.36 -13.74 -5.05
C SER A 333 -6.59 -12.87 -6.06
N HIS A 334 -7.30 -12.13 -6.91
CA HIS A 334 -6.66 -11.29 -7.92
C HIS A 334 -6.01 -10.05 -7.30
N SER A 335 -6.68 -9.39 -6.34
CA SER A 335 -6.10 -8.26 -5.62
C SER A 335 -4.90 -8.67 -4.77
N ASN A 336 -4.93 -9.88 -4.18
CA ASN A 336 -3.83 -10.43 -3.38
C ASN A 336 -2.60 -10.83 -4.20
N ARG A 337 -2.74 -10.91 -5.53
CA ARG A 337 -1.61 -10.97 -6.48
C ARG A 337 -1.22 -9.56 -6.97
N ALA A 338 -2.20 -8.71 -7.26
CA ALA A 338 -1.94 -7.45 -7.94
C ALA A 338 -1.16 -6.41 -7.10
N TRP A 339 -1.28 -6.41 -5.76
CA TRP A 339 -0.60 -5.41 -4.93
C TRP A 339 0.93 -5.50 -5.01
N HIS A 340 1.51 -6.71 -5.10
CA HIS A 340 2.96 -6.85 -5.21
C HIS A 340 3.46 -6.51 -6.62
N PHE A 341 2.65 -6.77 -7.65
CA PHE A 341 2.93 -6.28 -9.00
C PHE A 341 2.89 -4.75 -9.08
N LEU A 342 1.95 -4.11 -8.41
CA LEU A 342 1.94 -2.64 -8.26
C LEU A 342 3.19 -2.15 -7.51
N GLY A 343 3.65 -2.89 -6.50
CA GLY A 343 4.95 -2.65 -5.84
C GLY A 343 6.12 -2.68 -6.82
N GLU A 344 6.20 -3.66 -7.72
CA GLU A 344 7.24 -3.72 -8.77
C GLU A 344 7.18 -2.53 -9.74
N VAL A 345 5.97 -2.08 -10.10
CA VAL A 345 5.76 -0.87 -10.91
C VAL A 345 6.30 0.36 -10.16
N GLY A 346 5.89 0.53 -8.90
CA GLY A 346 6.34 1.64 -8.05
C GLY A 346 7.85 1.68 -7.86
N ILE A 347 8.49 0.52 -7.61
CA ILE A 347 9.96 0.43 -7.50
C ILE A 347 10.63 0.82 -8.81
N SER A 348 10.08 0.38 -9.95
CA SER A 348 10.68 0.65 -11.26
C SER A 348 10.61 2.11 -11.65
N PHE A 349 9.51 2.80 -11.32
CA PHE A 349 9.25 4.19 -11.73
C PHE A 349 9.36 5.20 -10.58
N LEU A 350 9.97 4.81 -9.46
CA LEU A 350 10.16 5.70 -8.30
C LEU A 350 10.92 6.96 -8.71
N GLY A 351 10.31 8.13 -8.44
CA GLY A 351 10.87 9.44 -8.83
C GLY A 351 10.79 9.76 -10.32
N GLU A 352 10.12 8.92 -11.12
CA GLU A 352 9.98 9.10 -12.57
C GLU A 352 8.54 9.26 -13.03
N VAL A 353 7.57 8.81 -12.23
CA VAL A 353 6.14 9.01 -12.45
C VAL A 353 5.48 9.45 -11.14
N GLU A 354 4.42 10.23 -11.24
CA GLU A 354 3.67 10.71 -10.08
C GLU A 354 2.97 9.53 -9.38
N GLY A 355 2.96 9.52 -8.05
CA GLY A 355 2.30 8.49 -7.26
C GLY A 355 3.09 7.18 -7.07
N ALA A 356 4.23 6.98 -7.75
CA ALA A 356 5.04 5.76 -7.59
C ALA A 356 5.47 5.50 -6.14
N GLU A 357 5.77 6.56 -5.39
CA GLU A 357 6.07 6.45 -3.95
C GLU A 357 4.89 5.89 -3.15
N ASP A 358 3.67 6.36 -3.44
CA ASP A 358 2.46 5.89 -2.77
C ASP A 358 2.15 4.44 -3.14
N TRP A 359 2.45 4.03 -4.37
CA TRP A 359 2.29 2.64 -4.82
C TRP A 359 3.24 1.70 -4.06
N VAL A 360 4.52 2.07 -3.90
CA VAL A 360 5.48 1.32 -3.08
C VAL A 360 5.03 1.32 -1.63
N TRP A 361 4.68 2.48 -1.08
CA TRP A 361 4.27 2.61 0.32
C TRP A 361 3.04 1.76 0.63
N PHE A 362 2.05 1.75 -0.25
CA PHE A 362 0.87 0.89 -0.15
C PHE A 362 1.24 -0.59 -0.22
N ALA A 363 2.05 -1.01 -1.21
CA ALA A 363 2.47 -2.41 -1.33
C ALA A 363 3.19 -2.90 -0.07
N MET A 364 4.05 -2.06 0.52
CA MET A 364 4.76 -2.39 1.75
C MET A 364 3.84 -2.40 2.97
N ASN A 365 2.82 -1.53 3.02
CA ASN A 365 1.78 -1.62 4.05
C ASN A 365 0.96 -2.90 3.92
N VAL A 366 0.65 -3.37 2.71
CA VAL A 366 0.02 -4.68 2.52
C VAL A 366 0.94 -5.79 3.01
N PHE A 367 2.23 -5.77 2.66
CA PHE A 367 3.18 -6.80 3.07
C PHE A 367 3.32 -6.91 4.60
N TYR A 368 3.60 -5.80 5.28
CA TYR A 368 3.85 -5.81 6.73
C TYR A 368 2.58 -5.93 7.56
N ASN A 369 1.45 -5.43 7.06
CA ASN A 369 0.23 -5.46 7.85
C ASN A 369 -0.65 -6.63 7.51
N VAL A 370 -0.82 -6.97 6.24
CA VAL A 370 -1.96 -7.78 5.78
C VAL A 370 -1.55 -9.17 5.27
N TYR A 371 -0.34 -9.32 4.74
CA TYR A 371 0.13 -10.56 4.11
C TYR A 371 0.93 -11.43 5.10
N PRO A 372 0.79 -12.78 5.08
CA PRO A 372 -0.18 -13.56 4.31
C PRO A 372 -1.59 -13.48 4.90
N VAL A 373 -2.60 -13.69 4.05
CA VAL A 373 -4.03 -13.51 4.40
C VAL A 373 -4.76 -14.85 4.59
N TRP A 374 -4.09 -15.95 4.27
CA TRP A 374 -4.61 -17.32 4.31
C TRP A 374 -3.70 -18.19 5.16
#